data_AF-A0A0B3Y968-F1
#
_entry.id   AF-A0A0B3Y968-F1
#
_cell.length_a   1.000
_cell.length_b   1.000
_cell.length_c   1.000
_cell.angle_alpha   90.00
_cell.angle_beta   90.00
_cell.angle_gamma   90.00
#
_symmetry.space_group_name_H-M   'P 1'
#
loop_
_entity.id
_entity.type
_entity.pdbx_description
1 polymer ?
#
loop_
_entity_poly.entity_id
_entity_poly.type
_entity_poly.pdbx_seq_one_letter_code
_entity_poly.pdbx_strand_id
1 'polypeptide(L)'
;MKFVTKLSALVAVSMLAAGCVTQKGMDSSESMPTESTVETTNSVAKTDSEALKQGVDASGQESENTVKTANKPTELPKQKVGIFINANEFPSHTHIGTTKFNNFTKEYAYDWQLASTFFTKLKTAIEQSNRFEVVDVTPKVKGAWQLDFVVKQNDNWSFNENQNALRKSLLADGVSRIIVVQETPTVAITECGTYGCSEHESKGVGLFTRSFLGTDHYVASASYDVSFERLDKPVDIAAQPEFSELQDDAKKNVRIEKFLPPENFDEVTENELAPIKKSIISYFDRVAETVANYLSNQ
;
A
#
# COMPACT_ATOMS: atom_id res chain seq x y z
N MET A 1 -6.63 -4.97 -8.42
CA MET A 1 -7.54 -5.48 -9.50
C MET A 1 -8.23 -6.71 -8.95
N LYS A 2 -9.56 -6.80 -9.05
CA LYS A 2 -10.34 -7.97 -8.57
C LYS A 2 -9.82 -9.27 -9.18
N PHE A 3 -9.77 -10.35 -8.40
CA PHE A 3 -9.34 -11.68 -8.83
C PHE A 3 -10.03 -12.11 -10.15
N VAL A 4 -9.38 -11.86 -11.28
CA VAL A 4 -9.82 -12.37 -12.58
C VAL A 4 -9.14 -13.72 -12.77
N THR A 5 -9.82 -14.79 -12.37
CA THR A 5 -9.54 -16.13 -12.88
C THR A 5 -9.77 -16.13 -14.39
N LYS A 6 -8.70 -15.95 -15.17
CA LYS A 6 -8.75 -16.14 -16.63
C LYS A 6 -8.75 -17.64 -16.92
N LEU A 7 -9.92 -18.14 -17.31
CA LEU A 7 -10.09 -19.46 -17.91
C LEU A 7 -9.43 -19.45 -19.30
N SER A 8 -8.28 -20.11 -19.45
CA SER A 8 -7.58 -20.23 -20.73
C SER A 8 -8.32 -21.20 -21.65
N ALA A 9 -9.10 -20.69 -22.59
CA ALA A 9 -9.55 -21.45 -23.75
C ALA A 9 -8.51 -21.33 -24.86
N LEU A 10 -7.84 -22.45 -25.14
CA LEU A 10 -6.89 -22.61 -26.23
C LEU A 10 -7.65 -22.68 -27.56
N VAL A 11 -7.49 -21.68 -28.43
CA VAL A 11 -7.87 -21.80 -29.84
C VAL A 11 -6.68 -21.36 -30.68
N ALA A 12 -6.03 -22.35 -31.29
CA ALA A 12 -5.01 -22.14 -32.30
C ALA A 12 -5.70 -21.86 -33.65
N VAL A 13 -5.38 -20.73 -34.28
CA VAL A 13 -5.52 -20.56 -35.73
C VAL A 13 -4.29 -19.81 -36.23
N SER A 14 -3.46 -20.53 -36.98
CA SER A 14 -2.42 -19.98 -37.84
C SER A 14 -3.06 -19.48 -39.14
N MET A 15 -2.64 -18.33 -39.67
CA MET A 15 -2.41 -18.13 -41.10
C MET A 15 -1.63 -16.83 -41.37
N LEU A 16 -0.78 -16.93 -42.39
CA LEU A 16 0.29 -16.02 -42.81
C LEU A 16 -0.19 -14.85 -43.67
N ALA A 17 0.65 -13.80 -43.69
CA ALA A 17 1.23 -13.14 -44.87
C ALA A 17 0.91 -11.66 -45.15
N ALA A 18 2.00 -10.97 -45.53
CA ALA A 18 2.15 -9.83 -46.43
C ALA A 18 1.93 -8.40 -45.89
N GLY A 19 3.07 -7.78 -45.51
CA GLY A 19 3.65 -6.58 -46.15
C GLY A 19 2.81 -5.32 -46.38
N CYS A 20 3.25 -4.19 -45.83
CA CYS A 20 3.75 -3.05 -46.61
C CYS A 20 4.32 -1.96 -45.67
N VAL A 21 5.49 -1.46 -46.08
CA VAL A 21 6.25 -0.35 -45.50
C VAL A 21 5.74 0.95 -46.11
N THR A 22 5.54 1.99 -45.30
CA THR A 22 5.73 3.38 -45.76
C THR A 22 6.15 4.31 -44.63
N GLN A 23 7.12 5.15 -44.95
CA GLN A 23 7.93 6.01 -44.09
C GLN A 23 7.57 7.48 -44.37
N LYS A 24 7.38 8.31 -43.33
CA LYS A 24 7.53 9.80 -43.26
C LYS A 24 6.88 10.31 -41.97
N GLY A 25 7.43 11.24 -41.19
CA GLY A 25 8.64 12.03 -41.32
C GLY A 25 9.00 12.68 -39.96
N MET A 26 10.27 13.07 -39.85
CA MET A 26 10.80 13.93 -38.79
C MET A 26 10.14 15.31 -38.85
N ASP A 27 9.79 15.87 -37.69
CA ASP A 27 9.98 17.29 -37.44
C ASP A 27 10.42 17.50 -35.99
N SER A 28 11.46 18.31 -35.88
CA SER A 28 12.23 18.63 -34.68
C SER A 28 11.86 20.05 -34.24
N SER A 29 11.52 20.22 -32.96
CA SER A 29 11.64 21.51 -32.29
C SER A 29 11.87 21.32 -30.78
N GLU A 30 13.11 21.50 -30.38
CA GLU A 30 13.50 21.86 -29.02
C GLU A 30 13.11 23.31 -28.74
N SER A 31 12.57 23.59 -27.55
CA SER A 31 12.79 24.87 -26.88
C SER A 31 12.77 24.68 -25.36
N MET A 32 13.92 25.01 -24.75
CA MET A 32 14.14 25.08 -23.30
C MET A 32 13.62 26.41 -22.72
N PRO A 33 13.37 26.49 -21.40
CA PRO A 33 12.69 27.59 -20.74
C PRO A 33 13.64 28.73 -20.30
N THR A 34 13.10 29.95 -20.24
CA THR A 34 13.79 31.15 -19.74
C THR A 34 13.48 31.36 -18.26
N GLU A 35 14.52 31.44 -17.42
CA GLU A 35 14.47 31.96 -16.05
C GLU A 35 14.35 33.48 -16.04
N SER A 36 13.63 34.04 -15.06
CA SER A 36 13.92 35.39 -14.53
C SER A 36 13.45 35.54 -13.08
N THR A 37 14.44 35.44 -12.19
CA THR A 37 14.79 36.30 -11.05
C THR A 37 13.71 37.02 -10.22
N VAL A 38 13.84 36.77 -8.91
CA VAL A 38 13.28 37.41 -7.72
C VAL A 38 13.54 38.92 -7.64
N GLU A 39 12.56 39.69 -7.16
CA GLU A 39 12.83 40.89 -6.36
C GLU A 39 11.91 40.98 -5.14
N THR A 40 12.53 41.28 -3.99
CA THR A 40 11.93 41.61 -2.69
C THR A 40 12.01 43.12 -2.50
N THR A 41 11.00 43.74 -1.89
CA THR A 41 11.10 45.06 -1.22
C THR A 41 9.99 45.13 -0.16
N ASN A 42 10.35 45.14 1.13
CA ASN A 42 10.46 46.30 2.05
C ASN A 42 9.09 46.98 2.33
N SER A 43 8.67 47.36 3.54
CA SER A 43 9.33 47.51 4.85
C SER A 43 8.33 48.16 5.85
N VAL A 44 8.41 47.81 7.15
CA VAL A 44 8.40 48.69 8.37
C VAL A 44 7.09 49.48 8.66
N ALA A 45 6.53 49.62 9.88
CA ALA A 45 7.06 49.88 11.22
C ALA A 45 6.01 49.54 12.32
N LYS A 46 6.41 49.00 13.48
CA LYS A 46 6.53 49.66 14.83
C LYS A 46 5.17 50.04 15.49
N THR A 47 4.90 49.91 16.79
CA THR A 47 5.73 49.79 18.00
C THR A 47 4.87 49.27 19.18
N ASP A 48 5.57 48.77 20.18
CA ASP A 48 5.21 48.28 21.52
C ASP A 48 4.33 49.22 22.37
N SER A 49 3.64 48.67 23.39
CA SER A 49 4.06 48.81 24.81
C SER A 49 3.05 48.21 25.81
N GLU A 50 3.63 47.75 26.91
CA GLU A 50 3.14 46.99 28.07
C GLU A 50 2.09 47.69 28.96
N ALA A 51 1.37 46.92 29.79
CA ALA A 51 1.58 46.84 31.25
C ALA A 51 0.32 46.53 32.10
N LEU A 52 0.50 45.54 32.98
CA LEU A 52 -0.21 45.15 34.21
C LEU A 52 -0.94 46.25 35.02
N LYS A 53 -2.06 45.87 35.68
CA LYS A 53 -2.40 46.21 37.10
C LYS A 53 -3.33 45.18 37.79
N GLN A 54 -3.14 45.06 39.11
CA GLN A 54 -3.67 44.12 40.12
C GLN A 54 -5.03 44.51 40.75
N GLY A 55 -5.61 43.56 41.52
CA GLY A 55 -6.42 43.77 42.74
C GLY A 55 -7.73 42.95 42.77
N VAL A 56 -8.29 42.38 43.85
CA VAL A 56 -8.07 42.31 45.31
C VAL A 56 -8.93 41.12 45.86
N ASP A 57 -8.56 40.61 47.04
CA ASP A 57 -9.11 39.52 47.89
C ASP A 57 -10.63 39.44 48.16
N ALA A 58 -11.10 38.23 48.50
CA ALA A 58 -12.10 37.97 49.55
C ALA A 58 -12.03 36.51 50.08
N SER A 59 -12.01 36.38 51.41
CA SER A 59 -12.03 35.16 52.22
C SER A 59 -13.45 34.71 52.61
N GLY A 60 -13.67 33.42 52.89
CA GLY A 60 -14.91 32.94 53.55
C GLY A 60 -15.18 31.42 53.45
N GLN A 61 -15.45 30.80 54.60
CA GLN A 61 -15.48 29.36 54.92
C GLN A 61 -16.55 28.44 54.27
N GLU A 62 -16.16 27.15 54.23
CA GLU A 62 -16.92 25.89 54.45
C GLU A 62 -18.43 25.83 54.21
N SER A 63 -18.85 24.92 53.32
CA SER A 63 -19.89 23.92 53.63
C SER A 63 -19.95 22.79 52.60
N GLU A 64 -20.22 21.60 53.15
CA GLU A 64 -20.83 20.41 52.56
C GLU A 64 -20.03 19.50 51.61
N ASN A 65 -19.59 18.39 52.21
CA ASN A 65 -19.34 17.08 51.61
C ASN A 65 -20.42 16.71 50.59
N THR A 66 -20.18 17.05 49.33
CA THR A 66 -20.80 16.33 48.22
C THR A 66 -19.84 15.22 47.85
N VAL A 67 -20.19 13.98 48.17
CA VAL A 67 -19.55 12.80 47.56
C VAL A 67 -19.78 12.91 46.06
N LYS A 68 -18.81 13.50 45.35
CA LYS A 68 -18.71 13.40 43.90
C LYS A 68 -18.43 11.94 43.61
N THR A 69 -19.47 11.18 43.33
CA THR A 69 -19.35 9.93 42.59
C THR A 69 -18.67 10.31 41.29
N ALA A 70 -17.35 10.10 41.23
CA ALA A 70 -16.58 10.26 40.02
C ALA A 70 -17.18 9.27 39.02
N ASN A 71 -18.03 9.77 38.12
CA ASN A 71 -18.42 9.03 36.94
C ASN A 71 -17.12 8.72 36.22
N LYS A 72 -16.64 7.48 36.39
CA LYS A 72 -15.58 6.90 35.59
C LYS A 72 -15.97 7.20 34.14
N PRO A 73 -15.10 7.82 33.32
CA PRO A 73 -15.43 8.01 31.92
C PRO A 73 -15.77 6.64 31.34
N THR A 74 -17.03 6.44 30.98
CA THR A 74 -17.44 5.25 30.24
C THR A 74 -16.80 5.40 28.87
N GLU A 75 -15.63 4.79 28.70
CA GLU A 75 -14.92 4.75 27.42
C GLU A 75 -15.91 4.18 26.39
N LEU A 76 -16.21 4.95 25.34
CA LEU A 76 -17.09 4.50 24.29
C LEU A 76 -16.50 3.20 23.70
N PRO A 77 -17.34 2.18 23.41
CA PRO A 77 -16.84 0.93 22.86
C PRO A 77 -16.11 1.20 21.54
N LYS A 78 -14.86 0.77 21.44
CA LYS A 78 -14.03 0.95 20.26
C LYS A 78 -14.61 0.17 19.09
N GLN A 79 -14.57 0.75 17.89
CA GLN A 79 -14.97 0.05 16.67
C GLN A 79 -13.83 -0.90 16.25
N LYS A 80 -14.15 -2.16 15.97
CA LYS A 80 -13.11 -3.13 15.57
C LYS A 80 -12.85 -3.07 14.07
N VAL A 81 -11.57 -3.10 13.72
CA VAL A 81 -11.04 -3.26 12.36
C VAL A 81 -10.36 -4.62 12.29
N GLY A 82 -10.88 -5.50 11.43
CA GLY A 82 -10.27 -6.81 11.18
C GLY A 82 -9.08 -6.65 10.24
N ILE A 83 -7.98 -7.34 10.51
CA ILE A 83 -6.82 -7.38 9.60
C ILE A 83 -6.49 -8.82 9.27
N PHE A 84 -6.31 -9.07 7.98
CA PHE A 84 -5.79 -10.32 7.44
C PHE A 84 -4.59 -10.03 6.54
N ILE A 85 -3.48 -10.72 6.76
CA ILE A 85 -2.28 -10.58 5.93
C ILE A 85 -1.88 -11.97 5.44
N ASN A 86 -2.04 -12.18 4.14
CA ASN A 86 -1.55 -13.37 3.45
C ASN A 86 -0.33 -12.99 2.63
N ALA A 87 0.83 -13.12 3.26
CA ALA A 87 2.14 -12.89 2.66
C ALA A 87 2.98 -14.16 2.83
N ASN A 88 3.85 -14.43 1.87
CA ASN A 88 4.86 -15.46 2.03
C ASN A 88 5.82 -15.09 3.16
N GLU A 89 6.34 -16.11 3.85
CA GLU A 89 7.27 -15.95 4.96
C GLU A 89 8.62 -15.40 4.49
N PHE A 90 9.03 -15.80 3.28
CA PHE A 90 10.34 -15.58 2.73
C PHE A 90 10.30 -14.61 1.53
N PRO A 91 11.31 -13.74 1.38
CA PRO A 91 11.43 -12.91 0.20
C PRO A 91 11.76 -13.74 -1.04
N SER A 92 11.19 -13.31 -2.16
CA SER A 92 11.45 -13.85 -3.48
C SER A 92 12.38 -12.95 -4.28
N HIS A 93 13.07 -13.55 -5.24
CA HIS A 93 13.82 -12.89 -6.28
C HIS A 93 13.28 -13.33 -7.63
N THR A 94 12.67 -12.40 -8.36
CA THR A 94 12.26 -12.61 -9.76
C THR A 94 13.31 -11.98 -10.67
N HIS A 95 14.01 -12.79 -11.45
CA HIS A 95 15.00 -12.35 -12.43
C HIS A 95 14.46 -12.53 -13.85
N ILE A 96 14.50 -11.44 -14.63
CA ILE A 96 14.15 -11.42 -16.05
C ILE A 96 15.35 -10.97 -16.86
N GLY A 97 16.00 -11.94 -17.50
CA GLY A 97 17.17 -11.72 -18.33
C GLY A 97 16.84 -11.45 -19.79
N THR A 98 17.90 -11.39 -20.62
CA THR A 98 17.77 -11.23 -22.08
C THR A 98 17.09 -12.41 -22.77
N THR A 99 17.11 -13.61 -22.18
CA THR A 99 16.49 -14.81 -22.76
C THR A 99 15.56 -15.47 -21.75
N LYS A 100 14.63 -16.31 -22.21
CA LYS A 100 13.80 -17.10 -21.28
C LYS A 100 14.59 -18.11 -20.44
N PHE A 101 15.80 -18.49 -20.87
CA PHE A 101 16.59 -19.54 -20.25
C PHE A 101 17.33 -19.07 -18.99
N ASN A 102 17.53 -17.76 -18.84
CA ASN A 102 18.11 -17.19 -17.63
C ASN A 102 17.05 -16.59 -16.69
N ASN A 103 15.76 -16.67 -17.02
CA ASN A 103 14.69 -16.21 -16.13
C ASN A 103 14.48 -17.19 -14.99
N PHE A 104 14.32 -16.69 -13.77
CA PHE A 104 13.99 -17.51 -12.62
C PHE A 104 13.16 -16.74 -11.58
N THR A 105 12.49 -17.50 -10.73
CA THR A 105 11.95 -17.01 -9.46
C THR A 105 12.50 -17.91 -8.36
N LYS A 106 13.16 -17.32 -7.36
CA LYS A 106 13.77 -18.03 -6.25
C LYS A 106 13.34 -17.42 -4.92
N GLU A 107 13.03 -18.24 -3.93
CA GLU A 107 12.83 -17.78 -2.56
C GLU A 107 14.12 -17.92 -1.76
N TYR A 108 14.39 -16.96 -0.89
CA TYR A 108 15.51 -17.02 0.06
C TYR A 108 14.95 -17.20 1.46
N ALA A 109 15.41 -18.22 2.18
CA ALA A 109 14.94 -18.57 3.52
C ALA A 109 15.41 -17.58 4.61
N TYR A 110 15.16 -16.29 4.41
CA TYR A 110 15.39 -15.21 5.35
C TYR A 110 14.05 -14.82 5.97
N ASP A 111 13.89 -15.08 7.27
CA ASP A 111 12.70 -14.66 8.00
C ASP A 111 12.73 -13.14 8.20
N TRP A 112 12.11 -12.44 7.25
CA TRP A 112 11.93 -11.00 7.33
C TRP A 112 10.75 -10.59 8.20
N GLN A 113 9.99 -11.56 8.71
CA GLN A 113 8.81 -11.33 9.53
C GLN A 113 7.83 -10.38 8.84
N LEU A 114 7.63 -10.55 7.53
CA LEU A 114 6.89 -9.59 6.69
C LEU A 114 5.44 -9.44 7.16
N ALA A 115 4.73 -10.56 7.33
CA ALA A 115 3.33 -10.55 7.75
C ALA A 115 3.15 -9.90 9.13
N SER A 116 3.96 -10.28 10.12
CA SER A 116 3.86 -9.73 11.49
C SER A 116 4.31 -8.27 11.56
N THR A 117 5.33 -7.87 10.79
CA THR A 117 5.77 -6.47 10.68
C THR A 117 4.67 -5.60 10.09
N PHE A 118 4.05 -6.05 8.99
CA PHE A 118 2.97 -5.29 8.35
C PHE A 118 1.74 -5.20 9.26
N PHE A 119 1.35 -6.32 9.91
CA PHE A 119 0.26 -6.34 10.88
C PHE A 119 0.52 -5.35 12.03
N THR A 120 1.73 -5.36 12.58
CA THR A 120 2.11 -4.48 13.69
C THR A 120 2.05 -3.01 13.29
N LYS A 121 2.53 -2.64 12.11
CA LYS A 121 2.47 -1.25 11.61
C LYS A 121 1.04 -0.77 11.46
N LEU A 122 0.18 -1.57 10.81
CA LEU A 122 -1.25 -1.26 10.69
C LEU A 122 -1.92 -1.16 12.07
N LYS A 123 -1.69 -2.14 12.95
CA LYS A 123 -2.23 -2.16 14.30
C LYS A 123 -1.87 -0.90 15.08
N THR A 124 -0.58 -0.58 15.14
CA THR A 124 -0.09 0.60 15.85
C THR A 124 -0.69 1.88 15.28
N ALA A 125 -0.73 2.05 13.95
CA ALA A 125 -1.25 3.27 13.33
C ALA A 125 -2.76 3.45 13.57
N ILE A 126 -3.55 2.37 13.50
CA ILE A 126 -5.01 2.42 13.69
C ILE A 126 -5.37 2.69 15.16
N GLU A 127 -4.70 2.01 16.10
CA GLU A 127 -5.01 2.09 17.53
C GLU A 127 -4.55 3.41 18.18
N GLN A 128 -3.64 4.17 17.55
CA GLN A 128 -3.23 5.51 17.99
C GLN A 128 -4.40 6.50 18.13
N SER A 129 -5.46 6.32 17.34
CA SER A 129 -6.65 7.19 17.36
C SER A 129 -7.55 7.01 18.59
N ASN A 130 -7.32 5.99 19.43
CA ASN A 130 -8.16 5.55 20.56
C ASN A 130 -9.62 5.16 20.22
N ARG A 131 -10.09 5.37 18.99
CA ARG A 131 -11.48 5.04 18.55
C ARG A 131 -11.63 3.64 17.99
N PHE A 132 -10.51 3.07 17.53
CA PHE A 132 -10.48 1.77 16.88
C PHE A 132 -9.63 0.78 17.67
N GLU A 133 -10.02 -0.49 17.57
CA GLU A 133 -9.26 -1.64 18.05
C GLU A 133 -8.99 -2.55 16.86
N VAL A 134 -7.78 -3.11 16.77
CA VAL A 134 -7.44 -4.03 15.69
C VAL A 134 -7.57 -5.48 16.14
N VAL A 135 -8.21 -6.29 15.30
CA VAL A 135 -8.40 -7.72 15.54
C VAL A 135 -7.76 -8.50 14.39
N ASP A 136 -6.89 -9.44 14.73
CA ASP A 136 -6.40 -10.43 13.77
C ASP A 136 -7.53 -11.40 13.41
N VAL A 137 -7.92 -11.45 12.14
CA VAL A 137 -8.98 -12.34 11.66
C VAL A 137 -8.45 -13.64 11.08
N THR A 138 -7.13 -13.83 11.02
CA THR A 138 -6.48 -15.06 10.51
C THR A 138 -7.07 -16.35 11.12
N PRO A 139 -7.34 -16.45 12.44
CA PRO A 139 -7.91 -17.67 13.02
C PRO A 139 -9.34 -17.99 12.56
N LYS A 140 -10.05 -17.03 11.95
CA LYS A 140 -11.46 -17.15 11.53
C LYS A 140 -11.62 -17.47 10.05
N VAL A 141 -10.53 -17.52 9.29
CA VAL A 141 -10.55 -17.57 7.83
C VAL A 141 -9.59 -18.65 7.33
N LYS A 142 -9.93 -19.26 6.20
CA LYS A 142 -9.10 -20.30 5.56
C LYS A 142 -8.17 -19.75 4.48
N GLY A 143 -8.36 -18.50 4.08
CA GLY A 143 -7.55 -17.82 3.07
C GLY A 143 -8.21 -16.55 2.56
N ALA A 144 -7.44 -15.73 1.84
CA ALA A 144 -7.89 -14.42 1.34
C ALA A 144 -9.13 -14.48 0.43
N TRP A 145 -9.33 -15.58 -0.29
CA TRP A 145 -10.47 -15.79 -1.19
C TRP A 145 -11.84 -15.73 -0.46
N GLN A 146 -11.86 -15.87 0.87
CA GLN A 146 -13.07 -15.71 1.68
C GLN A 146 -13.36 -14.25 2.07
N LEU A 147 -12.42 -13.34 1.81
CA LEU A 147 -12.43 -11.97 2.33
C LEU A 147 -12.72 -10.89 1.28
N ASP A 148 -13.37 -11.28 0.19
CA ASP A 148 -13.89 -10.39 -0.85
C ASP A 148 -15.39 -10.14 -0.59
N PHE A 149 -15.72 -9.16 0.25
CA PHE A 149 -17.09 -8.91 0.69
C PHE A 149 -17.83 -7.89 -0.17
N VAL A 150 -17.12 -7.04 -0.90
CA VAL A 150 -17.71 -5.94 -1.67
C VAL A 150 -17.35 -6.07 -3.15
N VAL A 151 -18.37 -6.26 -3.98
CA VAL A 151 -18.24 -6.40 -5.44
C VAL A 151 -18.92 -5.24 -6.15
N LYS A 152 -18.45 -4.93 -7.37
CA LYS A 152 -19.01 -3.85 -8.20
C LYS A 152 -19.91 -4.51 -9.24
N GLN A 153 -21.20 -4.23 -9.20
CA GLN A 153 -22.21 -4.77 -10.09
C GLN A 153 -23.03 -3.61 -10.66
N ASN A 154 -23.13 -3.51 -11.99
CA ASN A 154 -23.87 -2.43 -12.67
C ASN A 154 -23.47 -1.03 -12.16
N ASP A 155 -22.17 -0.79 -12.06
CA ASP A 155 -21.54 0.41 -11.49
C ASP A 155 -21.82 0.75 -10.03
N ASN A 156 -22.54 -0.10 -9.30
CA ASN A 156 -22.81 0.06 -7.88
C ASN A 156 -22.08 -0.97 -7.04
N TRP A 157 -21.73 -0.60 -5.82
CA TRP A 157 -21.17 -1.53 -4.86
C TRP A 157 -22.29 -2.34 -4.19
N SER A 158 -22.12 -3.66 -4.17
CA SER A 158 -23.02 -4.61 -3.52
C SER A 158 -22.23 -5.62 -2.70
N PHE A 159 -22.88 -6.27 -1.73
CA PHE A 159 -22.23 -7.33 -0.98
C PHE A 159 -22.08 -8.59 -1.83
N ASN A 160 -20.96 -9.27 -1.66
CA ASN A 160 -20.75 -10.60 -2.22
C ASN A 160 -21.55 -11.63 -1.42
N GLU A 161 -22.61 -12.18 -2.02
CA GLU A 161 -23.47 -13.14 -1.34
C GLU A 161 -22.74 -14.43 -0.94
N ASN A 162 -21.68 -14.81 -1.67
CA ASN A 162 -20.88 -15.99 -1.35
C ASN A 162 -20.15 -15.85 0.01
N GLN A 163 -19.82 -14.62 0.41
CA GLN A 163 -19.10 -14.34 1.67
C GLN A 163 -20.00 -13.79 2.78
N ASN A 164 -21.31 -13.73 2.55
CA ASN A 164 -22.26 -13.07 3.45
C ASN A 164 -22.35 -13.75 4.83
N ALA A 165 -22.15 -15.07 4.90
CA ALA A 165 -22.12 -15.80 6.17
C ALA A 165 -20.93 -15.36 7.05
N LEU A 166 -19.72 -15.31 6.48
CA LEU A 166 -18.54 -14.84 7.18
C LEU A 166 -18.66 -13.36 7.55
N ARG A 167 -19.16 -12.52 6.63
CA ARG A 167 -19.43 -11.09 6.89
C ARG A 167 -20.31 -10.89 8.12
N LYS A 168 -21.45 -11.61 8.20
CA LYS A 168 -22.37 -11.54 9.34
C LYS A 168 -21.72 -12.02 10.64
N SER A 169 -20.89 -13.06 10.58
CA SER A 169 -20.12 -13.52 11.74
C SER A 169 -19.15 -12.45 12.25
N LEU A 170 -18.38 -11.82 11.35
CA LEU A 170 -17.44 -10.76 11.70
C LEU A 170 -18.17 -9.53 12.28
N LEU A 171 -19.31 -9.13 11.70
CA LEU A 171 -20.15 -8.07 12.24
C LEU A 171 -20.68 -8.38 13.64
N ALA A 172 -21.09 -9.62 13.90
CA ALA A 172 -21.56 -10.05 15.22
C ALA A 172 -20.43 -9.98 16.27
N ASP A 173 -19.18 -10.15 15.87
CA ASP A 173 -17.99 -9.97 16.70
C ASP A 173 -17.58 -8.50 16.90
N GLY A 174 -18.33 -7.57 16.29
CA GLY A 174 -18.10 -6.13 16.33
C GLY A 174 -17.11 -5.61 15.28
N VAL A 175 -16.64 -6.47 14.36
CA VAL A 175 -15.75 -6.08 13.26
C VAL A 175 -16.57 -5.36 12.20
N SER A 176 -16.38 -4.05 12.09
CA SER A 176 -17.14 -3.17 11.20
C SER A 176 -16.48 -2.96 9.84
N ARG A 177 -15.16 -3.14 9.79
CA ARG A 177 -14.30 -2.92 8.63
C ARG A 177 -13.24 -4.01 8.58
N ILE A 178 -12.74 -4.31 7.40
CA ILE A 178 -11.67 -5.29 7.22
C ILE A 178 -10.61 -4.77 6.27
N ILE A 179 -9.35 -4.99 6.60
CA ILE A 179 -8.19 -4.77 5.74
C ILE A 179 -7.63 -6.15 5.37
N VAL A 180 -7.49 -6.40 4.07
CA VAL A 180 -6.96 -7.64 3.54
C VAL A 180 -5.72 -7.29 2.73
N VAL A 181 -4.58 -7.82 3.13
CA VAL A 181 -3.33 -7.71 2.37
C VAL A 181 -3.05 -9.08 1.77
N GLN A 182 -2.95 -9.15 0.45
CA GLN A 182 -2.66 -10.37 -0.28
C GLN A 182 -1.40 -10.19 -1.11
N GLU A 183 -0.42 -11.07 -0.96
CA GLU A 183 0.70 -11.14 -1.90
C GLU A 183 0.20 -11.58 -3.29
N THR A 184 0.52 -10.80 -4.32
CA THR A 184 0.12 -11.06 -5.70
C THR A 184 1.18 -10.51 -6.66
N PRO A 185 1.37 -11.11 -7.85
CA PRO A 185 2.24 -10.53 -8.87
C PRO A 185 1.89 -9.08 -9.19
N THR A 186 2.91 -8.27 -9.45
CA THR A 186 2.78 -6.83 -9.79
C THR A 186 3.73 -6.46 -10.92
N VAL A 187 3.36 -5.47 -11.73
CA VAL A 187 4.25 -5.00 -12.81
C VAL A 187 5.42 -4.23 -12.19
N ALA A 188 6.61 -4.81 -12.26
CA ALA A 188 7.81 -4.23 -11.67
C ALA A 188 8.48 -3.21 -12.61
N ILE A 189 8.50 -3.50 -13.91
CA ILE A 189 9.04 -2.61 -14.94
C ILE A 189 8.18 -2.70 -16.19
N THR A 190 7.88 -1.56 -16.79
CA THR A 190 7.34 -1.45 -18.15
C THR A 190 8.41 -0.91 -19.08
N GLU A 191 8.82 -1.71 -20.06
CA GLU A 191 9.81 -1.33 -21.07
C GLU A 191 9.06 -1.01 -22.38
N CYS A 192 9.13 0.24 -22.84
CA CYS A 192 8.52 0.66 -24.11
C CYS A 192 9.59 0.85 -25.18
N GLY A 193 9.42 0.18 -26.32
CA GLY A 193 10.27 0.31 -27.49
C GLY A 193 9.47 0.62 -28.76
N THR A 194 10.12 0.53 -29.92
CA THR A 194 9.51 0.82 -31.23
C THR A 194 8.28 -0.04 -31.54
N TYR A 195 8.17 -1.22 -30.94
CA TYR A 195 7.09 -2.19 -31.19
C TYR A 195 6.02 -2.23 -30.08
N GLY A 196 6.02 -1.26 -29.17
CA GLY A 196 5.09 -1.19 -28.04
C GLY A 196 5.77 -1.41 -26.69
N CYS A 197 4.95 -1.58 -25.66
CA CYS A 197 5.40 -1.76 -24.29
C CYS A 197 5.28 -3.22 -23.86
N SER A 198 6.28 -3.71 -23.12
CA SER A 198 6.28 -4.98 -22.45
C SER A 198 6.32 -4.77 -20.94
N GLU A 199 5.37 -5.38 -20.24
CA GLU A 199 5.30 -5.40 -18.79
C GLU A 199 6.02 -6.62 -18.26
N HIS A 200 6.88 -6.41 -17.26
CA HIS A 200 7.60 -7.47 -16.57
C HIS A 200 7.16 -7.50 -15.12
N GLU A 201 6.61 -8.64 -14.72
CA GLU A 201 6.03 -8.80 -13.38
C GLU A 201 7.04 -9.35 -12.38
N SER A 202 7.04 -8.79 -11.18
CA SER A 202 7.54 -9.51 -10.01
C SER A 202 6.51 -10.54 -9.57
N LYS A 203 6.95 -11.75 -9.22
CA LYS A 203 6.07 -12.85 -8.82
C LYS A 203 5.77 -12.91 -7.32
N GLY A 204 6.50 -12.13 -6.53
CA GLY A 204 6.32 -12.07 -5.09
C GLY A 204 7.03 -10.87 -4.47
N VAL A 205 6.93 -10.76 -3.14
CA VAL A 205 7.60 -9.70 -2.38
C VAL A 205 9.10 -9.95 -2.35
N GLY A 206 9.91 -8.91 -2.59
CA GLY A 206 11.37 -9.02 -2.53
C GLY A 206 12.07 -8.30 -3.67
N LEU A 207 13.08 -8.95 -4.24
CA LEU A 207 13.91 -8.38 -5.30
C LEU A 207 13.33 -8.73 -6.67
N PHE A 208 13.20 -7.73 -7.53
CA PHE A 208 13.03 -7.94 -8.96
C PHE A 208 14.28 -7.45 -9.68
N THR A 209 14.81 -8.27 -10.59
CA THR A 209 15.93 -7.89 -11.45
C THR A 209 15.58 -8.00 -12.91
N ARG A 210 15.96 -6.98 -13.67
CA ARG A 210 15.86 -6.98 -15.13
C ARG A 210 17.25 -6.79 -15.70
N SER A 211 17.76 -7.82 -16.37
CA SER A 211 19.09 -7.82 -16.99
C SER A 211 18.96 -7.80 -18.51
N PHE A 212 19.38 -6.72 -19.15
CA PHE A 212 19.33 -6.55 -20.58
C PHE A 212 20.60 -5.92 -21.13
N LEU A 213 21.27 -6.62 -22.04
CA LEU A 213 22.47 -6.15 -22.76
C LEU A 213 23.53 -5.49 -21.85
N GLY A 214 23.81 -6.12 -20.71
CA GLY A 214 24.82 -5.64 -19.76
C GLY A 214 24.36 -4.54 -18.81
N THR A 215 23.07 -4.21 -18.79
CA THR A 215 22.46 -3.33 -17.80
C THR A 215 21.54 -4.12 -16.89
N ASP A 216 21.66 -3.89 -15.59
CA ASP A 216 20.78 -4.47 -14.57
C ASP A 216 19.95 -3.38 -13.91
N HIS A 217 18.67 -3.67 -13.73
CA HIS A 217 17.76 -2.87 -12.91
C HIS A 217 17.34 -3.67 -11.71
N TYR A 218 17.53 -3.09 -10.52
CA TYR A 218 17.19 -3.69 -9.24
C TYR A 218 16.00 -2.96 -8.66
N VAL A 219 14.91 -3.69 -8.44
CA VAL A 219 13.64 -3.13 -8.00
C VAL A 219 13.23 -3.84 -6.72
N ALA A 220 12.96 -3.06 -5.68
CA ALA A 220 12.29 -3.57 -4.50
C ALA A 220 10.79 -3.67 -4.79
N SER A 221 10.27 -4.89 -4.84
CA SER A 221 8.89 -5.17 -5.19
C SER A 221 8.06 -5.44 -3.93
N ALA A 222 7.17 -4.51 -3.60
CA ALA A 222 6.09 -4.72 -2.63
C ALA A 222 4.87 -5.30 -3.36
N SER A 223 4.97 -6.58 -3.73
CA SER A 223 3.97 -7.32 -4.50
C SER A 223 2.71 -7.65 -3.69
N TYR A 224 1.95 -6.63 -3.27
CA TYR A 224 0.74 -6.76 -2.45
C TYR A 224 -0.48 -6.10 -3.11
N ASP A 225 -1.64 -6.74 -3.04
CA ASP A 225 -2.95 -6.11 -3.27
C ASP A 225 -3.58 -5.86 -1.89
N VAL A 226 -4.05 -4.63 -1.68
CA VAL A 226 -4.64 -4.21 -0.41
C VAL A 226 -6.12 -3.93 -0.62
N SER A 227 -7.00 -4.73 -0.03
CA SER A 227 -8.41 -4.39 0.09
C SER A 227 -8.69 -3.74 1.44
N PHE A 228 -9.59 -2.75 1.45
CA PHE A 228 -10.11 -2.16 2.66
C PHE A 228 -11.61 -1.97 2.49
N GLU A 229 -12.42 -2.69 3.25
CA GLU A 229 -13.86 -2.78 3.03
C GLU A 229 -14.66 -2.49 4.30
N ARG A 230 -15.86 -1.92 4.11
CA ARG A 230 -16.89 -1.88 5.16
C ARG A 230 -17.70 -3.16 5.14
N LEU A 231 -17.97 -3.71 6.32
CA LEU A 231 -18.81 -4.89 6.46
C LEU A 231 -20.29 -4.53 6.67
N ASP A 232 -20.58 -3.34 7.19
CA ASP A 232 -21.93 -2.87 7.50
C ASP A 232 -22.64 -2.25 6.27
N LYS A 233 -21.87 -1.67 5.35
CA LYS A 233 -22.33 -1.13 4.06
C LYS A 233 -21.43 -1.63 2.93
N PRO A 234 -21.95 -1.88 1.72
CA PRO A 234 -21.12 -2.38 0.62
C PRO A 234 -20.28 -1.24 0.06
N VAL A 235 -19.15 -0.95 0.70
CA VAL A 235 -18.23 0.11 0.30
C VAL A 235 -16.81 -0.46 0.33
N ASP A 236 -16.16 -0.39 -0.83
CA ASP A 236 -14.73 -0.59 -0.98
C ASP A 236 -14.04 0.77 -0.70
N ILE A 237 -13.40 0.86 0.46
CA ILE A 237 -12.66 2.03 0.88
C ILE A 237 -11.39 2.19 0.05
N ALA A 238 -10.72 1.07 -0.30
CA ALA A 238 -9.50 1.09 -1.09
C ALA A 238 -9.71 1.59 -2.54
N ALA A 239 -10.96 1.65 -3.01
CA ALA A 239 -11.31 2.26 -4.29
C ALA A 239 -11.34 3.81 -4.26
N GLN A 240 -11.17 4.45 -3.10
CA GLN A 240 -11.15 5.92 -3.00
C GLN A 240 -9.80 6.51 -3.46
N PRO A 241 -9.77 7.75 -3.97
CA PRO A 241 -8.57 8.35 -4.56
C PRO A 241 -7.34 8.36 -3.66
N GLU A 242 -7.51 8.55 -2.35
CA GLU A 242 -6.40 8.58 -1.38
C GLU A 242 -5.68 7.23 -1.23
N PHE A 243 -6.30 6.12 -1.64
CA PHE A 243 -5.69 4.79 -1.65
C PHE A 243 -5.07 4.43 -3.01
N SER A 244 -5.28 5.23 -4.05
CA SER A 244 -4.84 4.92 -5.41
C SER A 244 -3.33 4.69 -5.53
N GLU A 245 -2.53 5.53 -4.86
CA GLU A 245 -1.06 5.38 -4.86
C GLU A 245 -0.58 4.08 -4.20
N LEU A 246 -1.37 3.49 -3.29
CA LEU A 246 -0.99 2.25 -2.61
C LEU A 246 -1.19 1.02 -3.51
N GLN A 247 -2.00 1.14 -4.56
CA GLN A 247 -2.23 0.12 -5.58
C GLN A 247 -1.42 0.36 -6.86
N ASP A 248 -0.82 1.55 -7.01
CA ASP A 248 0.01 1.90 -8.15
C ASP A 248 1.28 1.05 -8.18
N ASP A 249 1.46 0.30 -9.26
CA ASP A 249 2.58 -0.61 -9.43
C ASP A 249 3.94 0.11 -9.40
N ALA A 250 4.05 1.35 -9.90
CA ALA A 250 5.29 2.12 -9.82
C ALA A 250 5.62 2.58 -8.39
N LYS A 251 4.62 2.72 -7.52
CA LYS A 251 4.80 3.06 -6.09
C LYS A 251 5.10 1.84 -5.24
N LYS A 252 4.66 0.66 -5.68
CA LYS A 252 4.93 -0.64 -5.07
C LYS A 252 6.29 -1.19 -5.49
N ASN A 253 6.74 -0.85 -6.69
CA ASN A 253 7.98 -1.34 -7.29
C ASN A 253 9.00 -0.21 -7.40
N VAL A 254 9.86 -0.09 -6.38
CA VAL A 254 10.81 1.02 -6.27
C VAL A 254 12.18 0.59 -6.76
N ARG A 255 12.67 1.23 -7.82
CA ARG A 255 14.03 1.04 -8.32
C ARG A 255 15.06 1.54 -7.30
N ILE A 256 16.08 0.72 -7.05
CA ILE A 256 17.18 1.04 -6.14
C ILE A 256 18.40 1.43 -6.98
N GLU A 257 18.60 2.73 -7.20
CA GLU A 257 19.64 3.23 -8.12
C GLU A 257 21.07 2.90 -7.71
N LYS A 258 21.33 2.76 -6.41
CA LYS A 258 22.65 2.41 -5.85
C LYS A 258 22.64 1.02 -5.23
N PHE A 259 21.97 0.07 -5.89
CA PHE A 259 22.06 -1.33 -5.49
C PHE A 259 23.41 -1.90 -5.92
N LEU A 260 24.13 -2.52 -4.99
CA LEU A 260 25.35 -3.25 -5.31
C LEU A 260 24.93 -4.59 -5.94
N PRO A 261 25.32 -4.88 -7.20
CA PRO A 261 25.04 -6.16 -7.83
C PRO A 261 25.52 -7.30 -6.93
N PRO A 262 24.72 -8.36 -6.75
CA PRO A 262 25.16 -9.51 -6.00
C PRO A 262 26.28 -10.21 -6.74
N GLU A 263 27.23 -10.79 -6.02
CA GLU A 263 28.32 -11.58 -6.63
C GLU A 263 27.76 -12.81 -7.37
N ASN A 264 26.66 -13.36 -6.86
CA ASN A 264 25.94 -14.48 -7.45
C ASN A 264 24.43 -14.29 -7.28
N PHE A 265 23.70 -14.16 -8.40
CA PHE A 265 22.23 -14.04 -8.39
C PHE A 265 21.52 -15.28 -7.85
N ASP A 266 22.18 -16.45 -7.84
CA ASP A 266 21.65 -17.65 -7.23
C ASP A 266 21.81 -17.63 -5.71
N GLU A 267 22.75 -16.88 -5.15
CA GLU A 267 23.10 -16.92 -3.73
C GLU A 267 23.17 -15.52 -3.11
N VAL A 268 22.14 -14.72 -3.35
CA VAL A 268 22.05 -13.37 -2.77
C VAL A 268 21.89 -13.47 -1.26
N THR A 269 22.77 -12.81 -0.53
CA THR A 269 22.79 -12.78 0.93
C THR A 269 21.72 -11.85 1.50
N GLU A 270 21.35 -12.06 2.77
CA GLU A 270 20.41 -11.17 3.46
C GLU A 270 20.92 -9.72 3.54
N ASN A 271 22.22 -9.53 3.74
CA ASN A 271 22.84 -8.22 3.81
C ASN A 271 22.74 -7.46 2.47
N GLU A 272 22.93 -8.15 1.34
CA GLU A 272 22.75 -7.57 0.02
C GLU A 272 21.30 -7.15 -0.23
N LEU A 273 20.33 -7.87 0.35
CA LEU A 273 18.90 -7.54 0.27
C LEU A 273 18.44 -6.46 1.26
N ALA A 274 19.29 -5.96 2.16
CA ALA A 274 18.89 -4.97 3.16
C ALA A 274 18.22 -3.70 2.57
N PRO A 275 18.70 -3.13 1.43
CA PRO A 275 18.02 -2.00 0.78
C PRO A 275 16.62 -2.37 0.27
N ILE A 276 16.43 -3.61 -0.20
CA ILE A 276 15.16 -4.14 -0.69
C ILE A 276 14.16 -4.23 0.45
N LYS A 277 14.56 -4.89 1.55
CA LYS A 277 13.75 -5.00 2.77
C LYS A 277 13.32 -3.63 3.29
N LYS A 278 14.25 -2.66 3.34
CA LYS A 278 13.95 -1.29 3.79
C LYS A 278 12.88 -0.61 2.92
N SER A 279 12.97 -0.74 1.61
CA SER A 279 12.00 -0.13 0.68
C SER A 279 10.60 -0.75 0.82
N ILE A 280 10.53 -2.08 1.00
CA ILE A 280 9.27 -2.80 1.25
C ILE A 280 8.67 -2.39 2.59
N ILE A 281 9.48 -2.28 3.65
CA ILE A 281 9.02 -1.80 4.96
C ILE A 281 8.45 -0.38 4.86
N SER A 282 9.07 0.49 4.04
CA SER A 282 8.53 1.83 3.79
C SER A 282 7.18 1.81 3.08
N TYR A 283 6.90 0.82 2.22
CA TYR A 283 5.56 0.62 1.67
C TYR A 283 4.55 0.29 2.78
N PHE A 284 4.90 -0.58 3.73
CA PHE A 284 4.04 -0.90 4.87
C PHE A 284 3.70 0.35 5.71
N ASP A 285 4.69 1.22 5.93
CA ASP A 285 4.48 2.50 6.62
C ASP A 285 3.49 3.39 5.88
N ARG A 286 3.63 3.55 4.55
CA ARG A 286 2.68 4.32 3.74
C ARG A 286 1.25 3.78 3.83
N VAL A 287 1.07 2.45 3.73
CA VAL A 287 -0.26 1.85 3.85
C VAL A 287 -0.85 2.12 5.24
N ALA A 288 -0.06 1.93 6.30
CA ALA A 288 -0.51 2.16 7.67
C ALA A 288 -0.89 3.63 7.93
N GLU A 289 -0.08 4.57 7.44
CA GLU A 289 -0.33 6.00 7.53
C GLU A 289 -1.61 6.41 6.80
N THR A 290 -1.80 5.96 5.54
CA THR A 290 -3.02 6.27 4.77
C THR A 290 -4.27 5.71 5.43
N VAL A 291 -4.23 4.46 5.92
CA VAL A 291 -5.35 3.85 6.63
C VAL A 291 -5.68 4.63 7.91
N ALA A 292 -4.67 4.99 8.71
CA ALA A 292 -4.87 5.74 9.93
C ALA A 292 -5.43 7.15 9.67
N ASN A 293 -4.92 7.84 8.63
CA ASN A 293 -5.42 9.13 8.20
C ASN A 293 -6.88 9.06 7.69
N TYR A 294 -7.25 8.01 6.98
CA TYR A 294 -8.64 7.79 6.57
C TYR A 294 -9.53 7.62 7.80
N LEU A 295 -9.15 6.75 8.73
CA LEU A 295 -9.94 6.40 9.91
C LEU A 295 -10.05 7.56 10.92
N SER A 296 -9.02 8.40 11.07
CA SER A 296 -9.05 9.55 11.97
C SER A 296 -10.08 10.61 11.56
N ASN A 297 -10.40 10.69 10.27
CA ASN A 297 -11.38 11.61 9.68
C ASN A 297 -12.83 11.09 9.69
N GLN A 298 -13.10 9.91 10.27
CA GLN A 298 -14.44 9.28 10.33
C GLN A 298 -15.23 9.62 11.60
#